data_AF-A0A7G9FY45-F1
#
_entry.id   AF-A0A7G9FY45-F1
#
_cell.length_a   1.000
_cell.length_b   1.000
_cell.length_c   1.000
_cell.angle_alpha   90.00
_cell.angle_beta   90.00
_cell.angle_gamma   90.00
#
_symmetry.space_group_name_H-M   'P 1'
#
loop_
_entity.id
_entity.type
_entity.pdbx_description
1 polymer ?
#
loop_
_entity_poly.entity_id
_entity_poly.type
_entity_poly.pdbx_seq_one_letter_code
_entity_poly.pdbx_strand_id
1 'polypeptide(L)' 'MLGDISGLERIYIVCGYTDMRKSIDGLCAVVEEQLKLDPASSSLFPKP' A
#
# COMPACT_ATOMS: atom_id res chain seq x y z
N MET A 1 7.21 -0.12 14.48
CA MET A 1 8.24 0.67 13.79
C MET A 1 8.40 0.05 12.41
N LEU A 2 8.28 0.85 11.34
CA LEU A 2 8.56 0.37 9.99
C LEU A 2 10.05 -0.04 9.96
N GLY A 3 10.34 -1.24 9.45
CA GLY A 3 11.70 -1.80 9.44
C GLY A 3 12.67 -1.01 8.57
N ASP A 4 13.78 -1.64 8.17
CA ASP A 4 14.69 -1.01 7.22
C ASP A 4 14.00 -0.77 5.87
N ILE A 5 13.84 0.52 5.52
CA ILE A 5 13.16 0.98 4.31
C ILE A 5 14.13 1.38 3.19
N SER A 6 15.43 1.16 3.38
CA SER A 6 16.48 1.59 2.43
C SER A 6 16.41 0.89 1.06
N GLY A 7 15.71 -0.25 0.95
CA GLY A 7 15.52 -0.99 -0.31
C GLY A 7 14.23 -0.69 -1.08
N LEU A 8 13.40 0.25 -0.62
CA LEU A 8 12.12 0.56 -1.25
C LEU A 8 12.30 1.61 -2.35
N GLU A 9 11.71 1.37 -3.52
CA GLU A 9 11.73 2.36 -4.61
C GLU A 9 10.69 3.46 -4.40
N ARG A 10 9.52 3.12 -3.84
CA ARG A 10 8.37 4.03 -3.75
C ARG A 10 7.59 3.81 -2.46
N ILE A 11 7.10 4.90 -1.88
CA ILE A 11 6.22 4.89 -0.70
C ILE A 11 4.94 5.63 -1.06
N TYR A 12 3.80 4.99 -0.86
CA TYR A 12 2.49 5.57 -1.11
C TYR A 12 1.75 5.79 0.20
N ILE A 13 1.12 6.94 0.35
CA ILE A 13 0.32 7.30 1.53
C ILE A 13 -1.07 7.68 1.02
N VAL A 14 -2.11 7.05 1.57
CA VAL A 14 -3.48 7.43 1.29
C VAL A 14 -3.83 8.65 2.14
N CYS A 15 -4.16 9.76 1.49
CA CYS A 15 -4.50 11.03 2.16
C CYS A 15 -6.01 11.17 2.46
N GLY A 16 -6.73 10.06 2.61
CA GLY A 16 -8.19 10.04 2.73
C GLY A 16 -8.69 8.85 3.54
N TYR A 17 -10.01 8.64 3.52
CA TYR A 17 -10.63 7.56 4.29
C TYR A 17 -10.41 6.21 3.59
N THR A 18 -9.58 5.36 4.19
CA THR A 18 -9.42 3.97 3.75
C THR A 18 -10.23 3.07 4.68
N ASP A 19 -11.11 2.26 4.10
CA ASP A 19 -11.86 1.27 4.87
C ASP A 19 -10.95 0.09 5.23
N MET A 20 -10.33 0.17 6.40
CA MET A 20 -9.43 -0.85 6.94
C MET A 20 -10.14 -2.16 7.30
N ARG A 21 -11.48 -2.23 7.28
CA ARG A 21 -12.21 -3.49 7.52
C ARG A 21 -11.90 -4.56 6.46
N LYS A 22 -11.42 -4.14 5.29
CA LYS A 22 -10.96 -5.05 4.22
C LYS A 22 -9.50 -5.52 4.39
N SER A 23 -8.82 -5.11 5.46
CA SER A 23 -7.44 -5.49 5.76
C SER A 23 -6.46 -5.15 4.61
N ILE A 24 -5.29 -5.79 4.62
CA ILE A 24 -4.26 -5.65 3.59
C ILE A 24 -4.76 -6.05 2.20
N ASP A 25 -5.62 -7.06 2.10
CA ASP A 25 -6.12 -7.56 0.82
C ASP A 25 -7.01 -6.54 0.12
N GLY A 26 -7.85 -5.84 0.89
CA GLY A 26 -8.65 -4.73 0.36
C GLY A 26 -7.81 -3.54 -0.08
N LEU A 27 -6.67 -3.31 0.57
CA LEU A 27 -5.73 -2.28 0.13
C LEU A 27 -5.01 -2.69 -1.15
N CYS A 28 -4.55 -3.94 -1.27
CA CYS A 28 -3.98 -4.47 -2.52
C CYS A 28 -4.96 -4.33 -3.68
N ALA A 29 -6.24 -4.66 -3.47
CA ALA A 29 -7.28 -4.48 -4.49
C ALA A 29 -7.42 -3.01 -4.91
N VAL A 30 -7.33 -2.05 -3.98
CA VAL A 30 -7.35 -0.61 -4.32
C VAL A 30 -6.11 -0.20 -5.11
N VAL A 31 -4.93 -0.72 -4.75
CA VAL A 31 -3.67 -0.46 -5.45
C VAL A 31 -3.72 -1.00 -6.90
N GLU A 32 -4.26 -2.20 -7.09
CA GLU A 32 -4.42 -2.81 -8.42
C GLU A 32 -5.52 -2.14 -9.24
N GLU A 33 -6.72 -1.97 -8.68
CA GLU A 33 -7.90 -1.53 -9.43
C GLU A 33 -7.93 -0.02 -9.65
N GLN A 34 -7.57 0.78 -8.63
CA GLN A 34 -7.69 2.24 -8.70
C GLN A 34 -6.38 2.91 -9.10
N LEU A 35 -5.26 2.44 -8.56
CA LEU A 35 -3.93 3.02 -8.85
C LEU A 35 -3.25 2.35 -10.04
N LYS A 36 -3.73 1.17 -10.48
CA LYS A 36 -3.12 0.36 -11.56
C LYS A 36 -1.64 0.06 -11.31
N LEU A 37 -1.28 -0.10 -10.04
CA LEU A 37 0.06 -0.45 -9.60
C LEU A 37 0.11 -1.90 -9.16
N ASP A 38 1.28 -2.51 -9.25
CA ASP A 38 1.53 -3.85 -8.73
C ASP A 38 1.82 -3.77 -7.22
N PRO A 39 0.94 -4.30 -6.35
CA PRO A 39 1.15 -4.31 -4.90
C PRO A 39 2.31 -5.22 -4.46
N ALA A 40 2.79 -6.12 -5.32
CA ALA A 40 3.95 -6.98 -5.07
C ALA A 40 5.28 -6.32 -5.51
N SER A 41 5.25 -5.14 -6.11
CA SER A 41 6.46 -4.36 -6.42
C SER A 41 7.20 -3.92 -5.14
N SER A 42 8.48 -3.53 -5.24
CA SER A 42 9.29 -2.96 -4.14
C SER A 42 8.81 -1.57 -3.70
N SER A 43 7.53 -1.50 -3.32
CA SER A 43 6.81 -0.30 -2.95
C SER A 43 6.14 -0.54 -1.60
N LEU A 44 6.22 0.45 -0.70
CA LEU A 44 5.57 0.37 0.60
C LEU A 44 4.21 1.05 0.50
N PHE A 45 3.16 0.28 0.71
CA PHE A 45 1.80 0.78 0.82
C PHE A 45 1.41 0.90 2.30
N PRO A 46 0.55 1.87 2.66
CA PRO A 46 0.25 2.14 4.04
C PRO A 46 -0.57 0.98 4.61
N LYS A 47 0.04 0.19 5.49
CA LYS A 47 -0.61 -0.95 6.15
C LYS A 47 -1.74 -0.47 7.09
N PRO A 48 -2.80 -1.28 7.33
CA PRO A 48 -3.66 -1.10 8.51
C PRO A 48 -2.90 -0.96 9.82
#